data_AF-A0AA38UXH1-F1
#
_entry.id   AF-A0AA38UXH1-F1
#
_cell.length_a   1.000
_cell.length_b   1.000
_cell.length_c   1.000
_cell.angle_alpha   90.00
_cell.angle_beta   90.00
_cell.angle_gamma   90.00
#
_symmetry.space_group_name_H-M   'P 1'
#
loop_
_entity.id
_entity.type
_entity.pdbx_description
1 polymer ?
#
loop_
_entity_poly.entity_id
_entity_poly.type
_entity_poly.pdbx_seq_one_letter_code
_entity_poly.pdbx_strand_id
1 'polypeptide(L)'
;MDPSPDIRPGSPGQHLRILGCIEQLTGEVHSLLTDNSLHVDIIKKLKSDLNVYQRAFSDVSAELDRYKTQMSEIDKQKEDLEARLKGHRVVTLIDGDGAIFSKELIIQGQTGGLLAAQKLSDSIIQHLSEQYGSHHYQLWVYVFLNKKGLMEALGRLGSPLLKNNFEDFVTGFNQAAERFSMLDVGNAKEAADAKIKCHLEDDIRLPQTFKVIFAGCHDNGYVNNLRSQITAGFKNKLVLLKSYAEMASGIAEMDLPVLTIPDLFITQKLGVTEIVTPRLASYSGVTKVPPPVGEPNETTKIPEILQNASLPTSYSTIAAISYKREPTPELDSSEWTTSSESDYDDHLPHEAVVAAMASNSPSISSRHINPDIPLWKRQLNHELDSFRCC
;
A
#
# COMPACT_ATOMS: atom_id res chain seq x y z
N MET A 1 3.29 -108.71 -76.59
CA MET A 1 2.74 -107.46 -77.13
C MET A 1 1.38 -107.26 -76.51
N ASP A 2 1.18 -106.04 -76.02
CA ASP A 2 -0.01 -105.42 -75.39
C ASP A 2 -0.52 -105.91 -74.02
N PRO A 3 -1.13 -105.03 -73.19
CA PRO A 3 -1.39 -103.59 -73.42
C PRO A 3 -0.87 -102.63 -72.32
N SER A 4 -0.62 -101.38 -72.74
CA SER A 4 -0.47 -100.20 -71.88
C SER A 4 -1.67 -100.01 -70.93
N PRO A 5 -1.46 -99.50 -69.70
CA PRO A 5 -2.56 -99.14 -68.83
C PRO A 5 -3.31 -97.92 -69.39
N ASP A 6 -4.59 -98.15 -69.61
CA ASP A 6 -5.64 -97.24 -70.07
C ASP A 6 -5.75 -96.01 -69.15
N ILE A 7 -5.24 -94.86 -69.62
CA ILE A 7 -5.42 -93.56 -68.95
C ILE A 7 -6.82 -93.06 -69.31
N ARG A 8 -7.79 -93.28 -68.41
CA ARG A 8 -9.14 -92.70 -68.52
C ARG A 8 -9.05 -91.17 -68.55
N PRO A 9 -9.67 -90.48 -69.53
CA PRO A 9 -9.83 -89.04 -69.47
C PRO A 9 -10.81 -88.67 -68.35
N GLY A 10 -10.42 -87.73 -67.48
CA GLY A 10 -11.27 -87.20 -66.42
C GLY A 10 -12.57 -86.57 -66.96
N SER A 11 -13.65 -86.64 -66.17
CA SER A 11 -14.98 -86.11 -66.54
C SER A 11 -14.94 -84.60 -66.85
N PRO A 12 -15.54 -84.12 -67.95
CA PRO A 12 -15.57 -82.70 -68.34
C PRO A 12 -16.07 -81.74 -67.23
N GLY A 13 -16.92 -82.23 -66.32
CA GLY A 13 -17.45 -81.45 -65.20
C GLY A 13 -16.45 -81.18 -64.08
N GLN A 14 -15.38 -81.98 -63.95
CA GLN A 14 -14.31 -81.73 -62.97
C GLN A 14 -13.39 -80.60 -63.44
N HIS A 15 -13.09 -80.56 -64.74
CA HIS A 15 -12.27 -79.51 -65.35
C HIS A 15 -12.94 -78.12 -65.24
N LEU A 16 -14.26 -78.04 -65.42
CA LEU A 16 -15.02 -76.80 -65.30
C LEU A 16 -15.05 -76.25 -63.85
N ARG A 17 -15.13 -77.14 -62.85
CA ARG A 17 -15.05 -76.75 -61.43
C ARG A 17 -13.67 -76.25 -61.03
N ILE A 18 -12.61 -76.87 -61.56
CA ILE A 18 -11.23 -76.43 -61.34
C ILE A 18 -11.01 -75.05 -61.96
N LEU A 19 -11.51 -74.81 -63.18
CA LEU A 19 -11.44 -73.49 -63.84
C LEU A 19 -12.17 -72.40 -63.05
N GLY A 20 -13.39 -72.67 -62.57
CA GLY A 20 -14.12 -71.69 -61.74
C GLY A 20 -13.43 -71.38 -60.40
N CYS A 21 -12.76 -72.38 -59.80
CA CYS A 21 -11.96 -72.18 -58.59
C CYS A 21 -10.70 -71.34 -58.87
N ILE A 22 -10.04 -71.54 -60.02
CA ILE A 22 -8.89 -70.74 -60.46
C ILE A 22 -9.31 -69.29 -60.72
N GLU A 23 -10.46 -69.06 -61.38
CA GLU A 23 -10.99 -67.70 -61.59
C GLU A 23 -11.34 -67.00 -60.28
N GLN A 24 -11.97 -67.71 -59.33
CA GLN A 24 -12.26 -67.17 -58.00
C GLN A 24 -10.99 -66.81 -57.24
N LEU A 25 -10.00 -67.72 -57.19
CA LEU A 25 -8.70 -67.47 -56.56
C LEU A 25 -7.97 -66.29 -57.23
N THR A 26 -8.08 -66.16 -58.55
CA THR A 26 -7.50 -65.02 -59.29
C THR A 26 -8.16 -63.70 -58.88
N GLY A 27 -9.49 -63.69 -58.72
CA GLY A 27 -10.23 -62.52 -58.24
C GLY A 27 -9.87 -62.14 -56.79
N GLU A 28 -9.75 -63.13 -55.90
CA GLU A 28 -9.35 -62.92 -54.50
C GLU A 28 -7.91 -62.37 -54.41
N VAL A 29 -6.97 -62.92 -55.20
CA VAL A 29 -5.59 -62.40 -55.29
C VAL A 29 -5.57 -60.96 -55.80
N HIS A 30 -6.40 -60.63 -56.80
CA HIS A 30 -6.49 -59.27 -57.31
C HIS A 30 -7.07 -58.28 -56.28
N SER A 31 -8.08 -58.70 -55.51
CA SER A 31 -8.64 -57.91 -54.41
C SER A 31 -7.58 -57.66 -53.33
N LEU A 32 -6.88 -58.71 -52.89
CA LEU A 32 -5.80 -58.60 -51.90
C LEU A 32 -4.66 -57.69 -52.36
N LEU A 33 -4.33 -57.72 -53.65
CA LEU A 33 -3.29 -56.84 -54.20
C LEU A 33 -3.73 -55.36 -54.16
N THR A 34 -5.00 -55.10 -54.50
CA THR A 34 -5.61 -53.77 -54.43
C THR A 34 -5.64 -53.25 -52.99
N ASP A 35 -6.11 -54.07 -52.05
CA ASP A 35 -6.18 -53.72 -50.63
C ASP A 35 -4.79 -53.45 -50.05
N ASN A 36 -3.80 -54.28 -50.40
CA ASN A 36 -2.42 -54.09 -49.98
C ASN A 36 -1.86 -52.76 -50.52
N SER A 37 -2.13 -52.42 -51.79
CA SER A 37 -1.75 -51.11 -52.34
C SER A 37 -2.38 -49.95 -51.56
N LEU A 38 -3.67 -50.05 -51.22
CA LEU A 38 -4.36 -49.05 -50.42
C LEU A 38 -3.75 -48.91 -49.02
N HIS A 39 -3.47 -50.03 -48.35
CA HIS A 39 -2.82 -50.02 -47.04
C HIS A 39 -1.43 -49.39 -47.07
N VAL A 40 -0.64 -49.67 -48.10
CA VAL A 40 0.67 -49.05 -48.29
C VAL A 40 0.54 -47.53 -48.38
N ASP A 41 -0.45 -47.01 -49.10
CA ASP A 41 -0.66 -45.56 -49.23
C ASP A 41 -1.18 -44.91 -47.94
N ILE A 42 -2.08 -45.59 -47.21
CA ILE A 42 -2.51 -45.15 -45.87
C ILE A 42 -1.32 -45.08 -44.92
N ILE A 43 -0.45 -46.10 -44.91
CA ILE A 43 0.76 -46.11 -44.07
C ILE A 43 1.70 -44.96 -44.43
N LYS A 44 1.88 -44.66 -45.72
CA LYS A 44 2.69 -43.50 -46.15
C LYS A 44 2.09 -42.19 -45.63
N LYS A 45 0.77 -42.02 -45.73
CA LYS A 45 0.08 -40.82 -45.25
C LYS A 45 0.22 -40.67 -43.72
N LEU A 46 -0.04 -41.73 -42.96
CA LEU A 46 0.09 -41.72 -41.50
C LEU A 46 1.53 -41.41 -41.06
N LYS A 47 2.54 -41.95 -41.75
CA LYS A 47 3.95 -41.60 -41.49
C LYS A 47 4.24 -40.13 -41.74
N SER A 48 3.68 -39.56 -42.81
CA SER A 48 3.81 -38.12 -43.10
C SER A 48 3.17 -37.28 -42.00
N ASP A 49 1.93 -37.58 -41.62
CA ASP A 49 1.20 -36.85 -40.58
C ASP A 49 1.91 -36.95 -39.23
N LEU A 50 2.40 -38.15 -38.87
CA LEU A 50 3.19 -38.36 -37.65
C LEU A 50 4.45 -37.50 -37.63
N ASN A 51 5.17 -37.38 -38.75
CA ASN A 51 6.35 -36.52 -38.85
C ASN A 51 6.00 -35.02 -38.72
N VAL A 52 4.81 -34.60 -39.15
CA VAL A 52 4.32 -33.22 -38.95
C VAL A 52 4.00 -32.99 -37.48
N TYR A 53 3.28 -33.92 -36.84
CA TYR A 53 2.97 -33.82 -35.42
C TYR A 53 4.20 -33.86 -34.52
N GLN A 54 5.19 -34.69 -34.84
CA GLN A 54 6.46 -34.74 -34.11
C GLN A 54 7.19 -33.39 -34.17
N ARG A 55 7.26 -32.78 -35.35
CA ARG A 55 7.86 -31.43 -35.49
C ARG A 55 7.10 -30.38 -34.70
N ALA A 56 5.77 -30.33 -34.85
CA ALA A 56 4.95 -29.38 -34.11
C ALA A 56 5.08 -29.58 -32.58
N PHE A 57 5.15 -30.81 -32.11
CA PHE A 57 5.38 -31.11 -30.69
C PHE A 57 6.76 -30.67 -30.22
N SER A 58 7.82 -30.92 -31.00
CA SER A 58 9.17 -30.45 -30.70
C SER A 58 9.26 -28.92 -30.65
N ASP A 59 8.61 -28.23 -31.57
CA ASP A 59 8.58 -26.76 -31.61
C ASP A 59 7.88 -26.19 -30.36
N VAL A 60 6.69 -26.70 -30.02
CA VAL A 60 5.96 -26.29 -28.81
C VAL A 60 6.73 -26.62 -27.54
N SER A 61 7.40 -27.77 -27.47
CA SER A 61 8.25 -28.12 -26.32
C SER A 61 9.41 -27.14 -26.18
N ALA A 62 10.07 -26.78 -27.27
CA ALA A 62 11.16 -25.82 -27.27
C ALA A 62 10.68 -24.41 -26.85
N GLU A 63 9.49 -23.98 -27.29
CA GLU A 63 8.89 -22.73 -26.83
C GLU A 63 8.57 -22.76 -25.33
N LEU A 64 7.99 -23.86 -24.84
CA LEU A 64 7.69 -24.01 -23.42
C LEU A 64 8.96 -23.94 -22.56
N ASP A 65 10.05 -24.55 -23.01
CA ASP A 65 11.34 -24.50 -22.30
C ASP A 65 11.96 -23.09 -22.33
N ARG A 66 11.81 -22.35 -23.43
CA ARG A 66 12.18 -20.93 -23.50
C ARG A 66 11.38 -20.08 -22.52
N TYR A 67 10.06 -20.24 -22.49
CA TYR A 67 9.20 -19.49 -21.57
C TYR A 67 9.51 -19.81 -20.10
N LYS A 68 9.76 -21.08 -19.76
CA LYS A 68 10.18 -21.47 -18.41
C LYS A 68 11.50 -20.81 -18.01
N THR A 69 12.47 -20.79 -18.92
CA THR A 69 13.78 -20.15 -18.68
C THR A 69 13.63 -18.65 -18.49
N GLN A 70 12.84 -17.99 -19.34
CA GLN A 70 12.55 -16.55 -19.20
C GLN A 70 11.82 -16.23 -17.90
N MET A 71 10.83 -17.03 -17.50
CA MET A 71 10.12 -16.84 -16.23
C MET A 71 11.08 -16.94 -15.05
N SER A 72 11.95 -17.96 -15.03
CA SER A 72 12.94 -18.12 -13.97
C SER A 72 13.93 -16.96 -13.90
N GLU A 73 14.32 -16.37 -15.04
CA GLU A 73 15.21 -15.22 -15.07
C GLU A 73 14.50 -13.95 -14.57
N ILE A 74 13.24 -13.74 -14.98
CA ILE A 74 12.42 -12.62 -14.48
C ILE A 74 12.20 -12.73 -12.97
N ASP A 75 11.88 -13.92 -12.47
CA ASP A 75 11.69 -14.15 -11.03
C ASP A 75 12.97 -13.85 -10.25
N LYS A 76 14.12 -14.29 -10.76
CA LYS A 76 15.43 -13.98 -10.16
C LYS A 76 15.73 -12.48 -10.16
N GLN A 77 15.45 -11.78 -11.27
CA GLN A 77 15.63 -10.33 -11.36
C GLN A 77 14.70 -9.59 -10.40
N LYS A 78 13.45 -10.05 -10.27
CA LYS A 78 12.50 -9.51 -9.32
C LYS A 78 12.99 -9.67 -7.89
N GLU A 79 13.48 -10.85 -7.51
CA GLU A 79 14.04 -11.10 -6.18
C GLU A 79 15.25 -10.21 -5.88
N ASP A 80 16.16 -10.02 -6.85
CA ASP A 80 17.31 -9.11 -6.70
C ASP A 80 16.85 -7.66 -6.50
N LEU A 81 15.91 -7.19 -7.33
CA LEU A 81 15.36 -5.84 -7.19
C LEU A 81 14.66 -5.64 -5.85
N GLU A 82 13.86 -6.61 -5.41
CA GLU A 82 13.21 -6.58 -4.10
C GLU A 82 14.23 -6.57 -2.95
N ALA A 83 15.31 -7.35 -3.06
CA ALA A 83 16.40 -7.36 -2.07
C ALA A 83 17.12 -6.01 -2.00
N ARG A 84 17.35 -5.36 -3.15
CA ARG A 84 17.97 -4.03 -3.23
C ARG A 84 17.05 -2.91 -2.75
N LEU A 85 15.74 -3.07 -2.90
CA LEU A 85 14.75 -2.11 -2.41
C LEU A 85 14.46 -2.24 -0.91
N LYS A 86 14.68 -3.42 -0.33
CA LYS A 86 14.57 -3.62 1.11
C LYS A 86 15.58 -2.73 1.83
N GLY A 87 15.06 -1.84 2.67
CA GLY A 87 15.86 -1.01 3.56
C GLY A 87 15.52 -1.30 5.01
N HIS A 88 16.36 -0.81 5.92
CA HIS A 88 16.10 -0.82 7.36
C HIS A 88 15.58 0.54 7.82
N ARG A 89 14.73 1.18 7.00
CA ARG A 89 14.06 2.45 7.35
C ARG A 89 12.95 2.18 8.37
N VAL A 90 13.00 2.91 9.48
CA VAL A 90 12.05 2.82 10.58
C VAL A 90 11.43 4.20 10.78
N VAL A 91 10.11 4.27 10.72
CA VAL A 91 9.37 5.52 10.92
C VAL A 91 8.62 5.44 12.24
N THR A 92 8.85 6.38 13.14
CA THR A 92 8.18 6.46 14.44
C THR A 92 7.22 7.63 14.42
N LEU A 93 5.93 7.35 14.55
CA LEU A 93 4.85 8.34 14.57
C LEU A 93 4.30 8.42 15.99
N ILE A 94 4.45 9.58 16.62
CA ILE A 94 4.05 9.82 18.00
C ILE A 94 2.96 10.88 18.02
N ASP A 95 1.83 10.53 18.62
CA ASP A 95 0.78 11.48 18.98
C ASP A 95 1.18 12.17 20.28
N GLY A 96 1.81 13.35 20.18
CA GLY A 96 2.38 14.05 21.32
C GLY A 96 1.34 14.60 22.32
N ASP A 97 0.08 14.71 21.91
CA ASP A 97 -1.00 15.14 22.81
C ASP A 97 -1.47 13.98 23.73
N GLY A 98 -1.26 12.73 23.31
CA GLY A 98 -1.56 11.55 24.13
C GLY A 98 -0.40 10.57 24.36
N ALA A 99 0.82 10.91 23.97
CA ALA A 99 2.05 10.25 24.37
C ALA A 99 3.00 11.32 24.95
N ILE A 100 2.61 11.83 26.12
CA ILE A 100 3.30 12.94 26.77
C ILE A 100 4.56 12.41 27.47
N PHE A 101 5.71 13.03 27.17
CA PHE A 101 6.99 12.68 27.78
C PHE A 101 7.00 12.87 29.30
N SER A 102 7.84 12.12 30.01
CA SER A 102 7.90 12.15 31.47
C SER A 102 8.25 13.55 32.00
N LYS A 103 7.71 13.87 33.17
CA LYS A 103 7.88 15.20 33.80
C LYS A 103 9.36 15.47 34.11
N GLU A 104 10.07 14.42 34.49
CA GLU A 104 11.47 14.41 34.86
C GLU A 104 12.36 14.79 33.66
N LEU A 105 11.99 14.36 32.45
CA LEU A 105 12.67 14.75 31.22
C LEU A 105 12.30 16.20 30.84
N ILE A 106 11.02 16.56 30.85
CA ILE A 106 10.57 17.90 30.45
C ILE A 106 11.18 19.00 31.35
N ILE A 107 11.26 18.79 32.67
CA ILE A 107 11.84 19.77 33.61
C ILE A 107 13.32 20.06 33.31
N GLN A 108 14.05 19.15 32.66
CA GLN A 108 15.45 19.35 32.30
C GLN A 108 15.64 20.21 31.02
N GLY A 109 14.55 20.68 30.41
CA GLY A 109 14.61 21.50 29.20
C GLY A 109 15.38 20.81 28.08
N GLN A 110 16.31 21.53 27.47
CA GLN A 110 17.10 21.05 26.33
C GLN A 110 17.85 19.73 26.61
N THR A 111 18.46 19.60 27.80
CA THR A 111 19.15 18.35 28.18
C THR A 111 18.17 17.18 28.25
N GLY A 112 16.97 17.42 28.80
CA GLY A 112 15.92 16.41 28.85
C GLY A 112 15.41 15.99 27.48
N GLY A 113 15.31 16.94 26.53
CA GLY A 113 14.95 16.67 25.14
C GLY A 113 15.96 15.74 24.45
N LEU A 114 17.25 16.02 24.61
CA LEU A 114 18.34 15.19 24.10
C LEU A 114 18.30 13.77 24.70
N LEU A 115 18.14 13.67 26.03
CA LEU A 115 18.03 12.39 26.73
C LEU A 115 16.80 11.58 26.30
N ALA A 116 15.65 12.24 26.11
CA ALA A 116 14.44 11.59 25.65
C ALA A 116 14.60 11.01 24.24
N ALA A 117 15.21 11.77 23.32
CA ALA A 117 15.49 11.33 21.96
C ALA A 117 16.47 10.14 21.95
N GLN A 118 17.56 10.21 22.72
CA GLN A 118 18.52 9.12 22.84
C GLN A 118 17.86 7.86 23.43
N LYS A 119 17.09 8.01 24.51
CA LYS A 119 16.39 6.89 25.14
C LYS A 119 15.40 6.22 24.18
N LEU A 120 14.70 7.01 23.38
CA LEU A 120 13.81 6.52 22.34
C LEU A 120 14.57 5.77 21.24
N SER A 121 15.65 6.34 20.70
CA SER A 121 16.44 5.70 19.65
C SER A 121 17.05 4.38 20.11
N ASP A 122 17.67 4.37 21.29
CA ASP A 122 18.39 3.23 21.82
C ASP A 122 17.43 2.07 22.09
N SER A 123 16.27 2.36 22.69
CA SER A 123 15.24 1.35 22.96
C SER A 123 14.62 0.79 21.68
N ILE A 124 14.39 1.62 20.67
CA ILE A 124 13.89 1.17 19.36
C ILE A 124 14.91 0.27 18.69
N ILE A 125 16.17 0.70 18.59
CA ILE A 125 17.23 -0.08 17.93
C ILE A 125 17.46 -1.40 18.66
N GLN A 126 17.47 -1.38 19.99
CA GLN A 126 17.60 -2.59 20.79
C GLN A 126 16.45 -3.56 20.51
N HIS A 127 15.20 -3.10 20.61
CA HIS A 127 14.03 -3.93 20.33
C HIS A 127 14.06 -4.53 18.93
N LEU A 128 14.42 -3.73 17.92
CA LEU A 128 14.49 -4.23 16.54
C LEU A 128 15.62 -5.25 16.36
N SER A 129 16.77 -5.01 16.99
CA SER A 129 17.92 -5.92 16.91
C SER A 129 17.62 -7.27 17.56
N GLU A 130 16.91 -7.28 18.68
CA GLU A 130 16.50 -8.49 19.40
C GLU A 130 15.46 -9.30 18.61
N GLN A 131 14.49 -8.63 17.99
CA GLN A 131 13.37 -9.29 17.30
C GLN A 131 13.66 -9.64 15.83
N TYR A 132 14.51 -8.86 15.16
CA TYR A 132 14.70 -8.94 13.71
C TYR A 132 16.17 -9.01 13.28
N GLY A 133 17.12 -9.02 14.21
CA GLY A 133 18.54 -9.13 13.94
C GLY A 133 19.26 -7.79 13.83
N SER A 134 20.59 -7.83 13.97
CA SER A 134 21.41 -6.62 13.95
C SER A 134 21.53 -6.05 12.53
N HIS A 135 20.96 -4.87 12.32
CA HIS A 135 21.00 -4.15 11.06
C HIS A 135 21.29 -2.65 11.27
N HIS A 136 21.67 -1.96 10.20
CA HIS A 136 21.84 -0.51 10.23
C HIS A 136 20.48 0.20 10.09
N TYR A 137 19.71 0.21 11.17
CA TYR A 137 18.40 0.86 11.21
C TYR A 137 18.53 2.37 11.08
N GLN A 138 17.76 2.94 10.15
CA GLN A 138 17.67 4.37 9.93
C GLN A 138 16.35 4.87 10.50
N LEU A 139 16.40 5.71 11.53
CA LEU A 139 15.22 6.15 12.26
C LEU A 139 14.77 7.54 11.79
N TRP A 140 13.49 7.66 11.50
CA TRP A 140 12.76 8.92 11.39
C TRP A 140 11.75 8.98 12.53
N VAL A 141 11.74 10.08 13.28
CA VAL A 141 10.84 10.26 14.41
C VAL A 141 10.06 11.54 14.25
N TYR A 142 8.75 11.41 14.17
CA TYR A 142 7.81 12.51 14.06
C TYR A 142 6.89 12.51 15.28
N VAL A 143 6.94 13.59 16.05
CA VAL A 143 6.01 13.86 17.15
C VAL A 143 5.11 14.99 16.71
N PHE A 144 3.81 14.73 16.54
CA PHE A 144 2.83 15.76 16.22
C PHE A 144 2.09 16.16 17.48
N LEU A 145 2.05 17.46 17.77
CA LEU A 145 1.40 17.96 18.98
C LEU A 145 0.81 19.35 18.77
N ASN A 146 -0.26 19.68 19.49
CA ASN A 146 -0.62 21.08 19.71
C ASN A 146 0.27 21.65 20.82
N LYS A 147 1.35 22.31 20.43
CA LYS A 147 2.38 22.77 21.36
C LYS A 147 1.83 23.73 22.41
N LYS A 148 1.04 24.73 21.98
CA LYS A 148 0.43 25.71 22.90
C LYS A 148 -0.54 25.03 23.86
N GLY A 149 -1.42 24.17 23.35
CA GLY A 149 -2.40 23.45 24.15
C GLY A 149 -1.73 22.56 25.20
N LEU A 150 -0.69 21.83 24.81
CA LEU A 150 0.07 20.97 25.70
C LEU A 150 0.83 21.78 26.77
N MET A 151 1.48 22.88 26.43
CA MET A 151 2.14 23.77 27.41
C MET A 151 1.15 24.32 28.45
N GLU A 152 -0.05 24.71 28.02
CA GLU A 152 -1.12 25.16 28.93
C GLU A 152 -1.65 24.03 29.81
N ALA A 153 -1.74 22.80 29.29
CA ALA A 153 -2.12 21.62 30.07
C ALA A 153 -1.04 21.27 31.12
N LEU A 154 0.23 21.26 30.72
CA LEU A 154 1.39 21.02 31.60
C LEU A 154 1.46 22.05 32.73
N GLY A 155 1.19 23.32 32.44
CA GLY A 155 1.18 24.38 33.46
C GLY A 155 0.00 24.30 34.44
N ARG A 156 -1.16 23.78 34.01
CA ARG A 156 -2.35 23.64 34.87
C ARG A 156 -2.26 22.42 35.79
N LEU A 157 -1.76 21.30 35.28
CA LEU A 157 -1.77 20.00 35.96
C LEU A 157 -0.41 19.63 36.57
N GLY A 158 0.59 20.46 36.37
CA GLY A 158 1.96 20.23 36.81
C GLY A 158 2.60 21.48 37.44
N SER A 159 3.93 21.46 37.50
CA SER A 159 4.72 22.60 37.99
C SER A 159 4.84 23.68 36.92
N PRO A 160 4.88 24.98 37.29
CA PRO A 160 5.25 26.06 36.37
C PRO A 160 6.55 25.79 35.60
N LEU A 161 7.47 25.03 36.19
CA LEU A 161 8.72 24.61 35.54
C LEU A 161 8.49 23.76 34.28
N LEU A 162 7.47 22.90 34.24
CA LEU A 162 7.17 22.09 33.06
C LEU A 162 6.79 22.97 31.87
N LYS A 163 5.93 23.97 32.12
CA LYS A 163 5.52 24.92 31.08
C LYS A 163 6.70 25.74 30.58
N ASN A 164 7.54 26.23 31.48
CA ASN A 164 8.66 27.10 31.15
C ASN A 164 9.76 26.36 30.37
N ASN A 165 9.99 25.09 30.68
CA ASN A 165 11.10 24.32 30.10
C ASN A 165 10.68 23.48 28.89
N PHE A 166 9.39 23.42 28.56
CA PHE A 166 8.89 22.59 27.44
C PHE A 166 9.45 23.03 26.07
N GLU A 167 9.59 24.34 25.86
CA GLU A 167 10.19 24.91 24.65
C GLU A 167 11.65 24.46 24.46
N ASP A 168 12.43 24.53 25.54
CA ASP A 168 13.81 24.07 25.55
C ASP A 168 13.87 22.56 25.33
N PHE A 169 12.95 21.80 25.93
CA PHE A 169 12.81 20.36 25.72
C PHE A 169 12.56 20.01 24.25
N VAL A 170 11.61 20.69 23.59
CA VAL A 170 11.35 20.52 22.15
C VAL A 170 12.59 20.82 21.33
N THR A 171 13.31 21.90 21.68
CA THR A 171 14.56 22.28 21.02
C THR A 171 15.63 21.19 21.16
N GLY A 172 15.82 20.67 22.37
CA GLY A 172 16.77 19.60 22.64
C GLY A 172 16.44 18.31 21.89
N PHE A 173 15.16 17.93 21.84
CA PHE A 173 14.73 16.74 21.11
C PHE A 173 15.01 16.86 19.60
N ASN A 174 14.68 18.01 19.00
CA ASN A 174 14.89 18.24 17.56
C ASN A 174 16.37 18.31 17.18
N GLN A 175 17.24 18.72 18.11
CA GLN A 175 18.69 18.78 17.88
C GLN A 175 19.39 17.45 18.10
N ALA A 176 18.73 16.47 18.73
CA ALA A 176 19.35 15.19 19.08
C ALA A 176 19.78 14.38 17.84
N ALA A 177 19.02 14.47 16.76
CA ALA A 177 19.33 13.80 15.50
C ALA A 177 18.64 14.49 14.31
N GLU A 178 19.26 14.43 13.14
CA GLU A 178 18.78 15.10 11.91
C GLU A 178 17.34 14.73 11.50
N ARG A 179 16.88 13.54 11.88
CA ARG A 179 15.58 12.97 11.47
C ARG A 179 14.55 12.94 12.61
N PHE A 180 14.82 13.67 13.69
CA PHE A 180 13.94 13.77 14.84
C PHE A 180 13.24 15.12 14.81
N SER A 181 11.92 15.11 14.88
CA SER A 181 11.12 16.31 14.72
C SER A 181 9.86 16.27 15.55
N MET A 182 9.77 17.19 16.51
CA MET A 182 8.55 17.61 17.17
C MET A 182 7.94 18.78 16.42
N LEU A 183 6.73 18.57 15.92
CA LEU A 183 6.04 19.44 14.98
C LEU A 183 4.78 20.00 15.64
N ASP A 184 4.71 21.33 15.73
CA ASP A 184 3.51 22.03 16.17
C ASP A 184 2.46 22.04 15.06
N VAL A 185 1.31 21.42 15.30
CA VAL A 185 0.18 21.38 14.35
C VAL A 185 -0.81 22.52 14.57
N GLY A 186 -0.58 23.37 15.57
CA GLY A 186 -1.45 24.49 15.92
C GLY A 186 -2.72 24.06 16.66
N ASN A 187 -3.70 24.97 16.71
CA ASN A 187 -4.87 24.84 17.59
C ASN A 187 -6.09 24.14 16.97
N ALA A 188 -5.98 23.64 15.74
CA ALA A 188 -7.08 22.96 15.10
C ALA A 188 -7.32 21.59 15.75
N LYS A 189 -8.58 21.30 16.06
CA LYS A 189 -8.98 20.01 16.63
C LYS A 189 -8.61 18.89 15.63
N GLU A 190 -8.05 17.79 16.11
CA GLU A 190 -7.69 16.59 15.31
C GLU A 190 -6.60 16.86 14.24
N ALA A 191 -5.90 18.00 14.30
CA ALA A 191 -4.84 18.31 13.34
C ALA A 191 -3.63 17.36 13.45
N ALA A 192 -3.28 16.96 14.69
CA ALA A 192 -2.23 15.97 14.93
C ALA A 192 -2.62 14.62 14.31
N ASP A 193 -3.82 14.14 14.63
CA ASP A 193 -4.35 12.88 14.12
C ASP A 193 -4.38 12.85 12.60
N ALA A 194 -4.81 13.94 11.95
CA ALA A 194 -4.86 14.03 10.50
C ALA A 194 -3.46 13.91 9.86
N LYS A 195 -2.44 14.57 10.45
CA LYS A 195 -1.05 14.43 9.99
C LYS A 195 -0.53 13.02 10.20
N ILE A 196 -0.75 12.44 11.38
CA ILE A 196 -0.32 11.08 11.70
C ILE A 196 -0.94 10.06 10.76
N LYS A 197 -2.25 10.16 10.47
CA LYS A 197 -2.95 9.25 9.55
C LYS A 197 -2.38 9.31 8.15
N CYS A 198 -2.09 10.51 7.65
CA CYS A 198 -1.46 10.73 6.35
C CYS A 198 -0.06 10.10 6.29
N HIS A 199 0.80 10.44 7.26
CA HIS A 199 2.15 9.88 7.35
C HIS A 199 2.15 8.35 7.49
N LEU A 200 1.23 7.80 8.27
CA LEU A 200 1.08 6.35 8.40
C LEU A 200 0.76 5.70 7.05
N GLU A 201 -0.17 6.27 6.28
CA GLU A 201 -0.56 5.75 4.98
C GLU A 201 0.58 5.81 3.95
N ASP A 202 1.33 6.92 3.92
CA ASP A 202 2.43 7.09 2.97
C ASP A 202 3.64 6.22 3.33
N ASP A 203 4.13 6.33 4.58
CA ASP A 203 5.39 5.70 4.97
C ASP A 203 5.28 4.17 5.02
N ILE A 204 4.12 3.61 5.37
CA ILE A 204 3.96 2.14 5.47
C ILE A 204 4.02 1.45 4.10
N ARG A 205 3.58 2.14 3.04
CA ARG A 205 3.55 1.61 1.67
C ARG A 205 4.91 1.67 0.98
N LEU A 206 5.85 2.47 1.49
CA LEU A 206 7.20 2.54 0.93
C LEU A 206 7.90 1.17 1.05
N PRO A 207 8.48 0.64 -0.04
CA PRO A 207 9.22 -0.64 -0.02
C PRO A 207 10.39 -0.64 0.96
N GLN A 208 11.03 0.51 1.15
CA GLN A 208 12.20 0.66 2.03
C GLN A 208 11.80 0.66 3.52
N THR A 209 10.55 1.01 3.85
CA THR A 209 10.09 1.06 5.23
C THR A 209 9.96 -0.35 5.79
N PHE A 210 10.87 -0.66 6.69
CA PHE A 210 10.93 -1.91 7.43
C PHE A 210 9.86 -1.98 8.51
N LYS A 211 9.76 -0.94 9.34
CA LYS A 211 8.79 -0.84 10.43
C LYS A 211 8.23 0.57 10.57
N VAL A 212 6.97 0.63 10.98
CA VAL A 212 6.32 1.84 11.49
C VAL A 212 6.02 1.60 12.96
N ILE A 213 6.63 2.42 13.82
CA ILE A 213 6.43 2.40 15.27
C ILE A 213 5.42 3.48 15.60
N PHE A 214 4.30 3.09 16.20
CA PHE A 214 3.14 3.96 16.38
C PHE A 214 2.83 4.19 17.86
N ALA A 215 2.89 5.45 18.32
CA ALA A 215 2.62 5.85 19.69
C ALA A 215 1.32 6.68 19.83
N GLY A 216 0.23 6.20 19.23
CA GLY A 216 -1.14 6.73 19.39
C GLY A 216 -2.08 5.75 20.08
N CYS A 217 -1.53 4.84 20.91
CA CYS A 217 -2.26 3.69 21.45
C CYS A 217 -3.39 4.03 22.44
N HIS A 218 -3.55 5.30 22.78
CA HIS A 218 -4.51 5.80 23.77
C HIS A 218 -5.86 6.23 23.16
N ASP A 219 -5.94 6.35 21.84
CA ASP A 219 -7.12 6.83 21.12
C ASP A 219 -7.67 5.77 20.15
N ASN A 220 -8.97 5.49 20.27
CA ASN A 220 -9.69 4.62 19.34
C ASN A 220 -9.90 5.27 17.96
N GLY A 221 -9.67 6.58 17.82
CA GLY A 221 -9.70 7.31 16.54
C GLY A 221 -8.73 6.77 15.48
N TYR A 222 -7.67 6.06 15.89
CA TYR A 222 -6.71 5.43 14.98
C TYR A 222 -7.09 4.02 14.54
N VAL A 223 -8.07 3.38 15.19
CA VAL A 223 -8.40 1.96 14.97
C VAL A 223 -8.71 1.64 13.52
N ASN A 224 -9.56 2.45 12.88
CA ASN A 224 -9.96 2.22 11.49
C ASN A 224 -8.78 2.35 10.52
N ASN A 225 -7.87 3.29 10.78
CA ASN A 225 -6.69 3.52 9.94
C ASN A 225 -5.72 2.33 10.05
N LEU A 226 -5.42 1.89 11.27
CA LEU A 226 -4.56 0.72 11.50
C LEU A 226 -5.18 -0.57 10.91
N ARG A 227 -6.48 -0.80 11.10
CA ARG A 227 -7.19 -1.95 10.50
C ARG A 227 -7.16 -1.92 8.98
N SER A 228 -7.30 -0.74 8.37
CA SER A 228 -7.15 -0.58 6.92
C SER A 228 -5.76 -1.03 6.45
N GLN A 229 -4.70 -0.57 7.12
CA GLN A 229 -3.33 -0.97 6.76
C GLN A 229 -3.04 -2.46 7.01
N ILE A 230 -3.58 -3.03 8.09
CA ILE A 230 -3.53 -4.48 8.36
C ILE A 230 -4.19 -5.26 7.21
N THR A 231 -5.40 -4.84 6.80
CA THR A 231 -6.16 -5.49 5.72
C THR A 231 -5.46 -5.36 4.37
N ALA A 232 -4.73 -4.27 4.14
CA ALA A 232 -3.88 -4.08 2.96
C ALA A 232 -2.59 -4.91 2.96
N GLY A 233 -2.36 -5.75 3.99
CA GLY A 233 -1.22 -6.66 4.07
C GLY A 233 0.01 -6.10 4.80
N PHE A 234 -0.09 -4.92 5.43
CA PHE A 234 1.04 -4.27 6.10
C PHE A 234 1.14 -4.55 7.61
N LYS A 235 0.37 -5.54 8.13
CA LYS A 235 0.39 -5.89 9.57
C LYS A 235 1.80 -6.11 10.10
N ASN A 236 2.64 -6.80 9.32
CA ASN A 236 4.02 -7.13 9.70
C ASN A 236 4.93 -5.91 9.83
N LYS A 237 4.57 -4.75 9.30
CA LYS A 237 5.35 -3.51 9.45
C LYS A 237 5.02 -2.74 10.73
N LEU A 238 3.90 -3.00 11.38
CA LEU A 238 3.43 -2.21 12.51
C LEU A 238 4.01 -2.71 13.84
N VAL A 239 4.43 -1.76 14.68
CA VAL A 239 4.79 -1.97 16.08
C VAL A 239 4.15 -0.86 16.90
N LEU A 240 3.51 -1.19 18.02
CA LEU A 240 2.89 -0.22 18.91
C LEU A 240 3.92 0.22 19.96
N LEU A 241 4.10 1.53 20.11
CA LEU A 241 4.85 2.11 21.23
C LEU A 241 3.85 2.53 22.31
N LYS A 242 3.90 1.82 23.44
CA LYS A 242 2.99 2.00 24.55
C LYS A 242 3.38 3.24 25.36
N SER A 243 2.50 4.25 25.40
CA SER A 243 2.70 5.50 26.14
C SER A 243 2.09 5.48 27.56
N TYR A 244 0.92 4.88 27.74
CA TYR A 244 0.25 4.74 29.05
C TYR A 244 0.20 3.29 29.52
N ALA A 245 -0.18 3.08 30.79
CA ALA A 245 -0.39 1.74 31.35
C ALA A 245 -1.48 0.96 30.60
N GLU A 246 -2.54 1.64 30.16
CA GLU A 246 -3.65 1.06 29.41
C GLU A 246 -3.64 1.55 27.96
N MET A 247 -3.98 0.66 27.03
CA MET A 247 -4.22 1.00 25.63
C MET A 247 -5.72 1.06 25.37
N ALA A 248 -6.12 1.80 24.33
CA ALA A 248 -7.49 1.80 23.86
C ALA A 248 -7.87 0.38 23.39
N SER A 249 -9.04 -0.11 23.83
CA SER A 249 -9.43 -1.52 23.65
C SER A 249 -9.38 -1.98 22.19
N GLY A 250 -9.84 -1.13 21.26
CA GLY A 250 -9.83 -1.46 19.83
C GLY A 250 -8.43 -1.56 19.22
N ILE A 251 -7.42 -0.92 19.84
CA ILE A 251 -6.01 -1.03 19.45
C ILE A 251 -5.41 -2.32 20.03
N ALA A 252 -5.69 -2.63 21.30
CA ALA A 252 -5.22 -3.85 21.95
C ALA A 252 -5.72 -5.13 21.26
N GLU A 253 -6.95 -5.12 20.73
CA GLU A 253 -7.55 -6.22 19.97
C GLU A 253 -6.81 -6.56 18.66
N MET A 254 -5.94 -5.69 18.16
CA MET A 254 -5.28 -5.92 16.86
C MET A 254 -4.12 -6.92 16.91
N ASP A 255 -3.67 -7.28 18.12
CA ASP A 255 -2.55 -8.21 18.34
C ASP A 255 -1.32 -7.83 17.50
N LEU A 256 -0.83 -6.62 17.74
CA LEU A 256 0.39 -6.06 17.15
C LEU A 256 1.54 -6.15 18.16
N PRO A 257 2.80 -6.27 17.70
CA PRO A 257 3.96 -6.20 18.58
C PRO A 257 3.97 -4.91 19.41
N VAL A 258 4.28 -5.00 20.70
CA VAL A 258 4.29 -3.86 21.62
C VAL A 258 5.70 -3.60 22.15
N LEU A 259 6.16 -2.36 22.01
CA LEU A 259 7.35 -1.82 22.64
C LEU A 259 6.92 -0.92 23.81
N THR A 260 7.51 -1.14 24.99
CA THR A 260 7.36 -0.26 26.15
C THR A 260 8.72 0.27 26.54
N ILE A 261 8.81 1.58 26.73
CA ILE A 261 10.06 2.24 27.15
C ILE A 261 9.84 2.81 28.55
N PRO A 262 10.46 2.24 29.60
CA PRO A 262 10.29 2.71 30.97
C PRO A 262 10.65 4.19 31.10
N ASP A 263 9.90 4.95 31.90
CA ASP A 263 10.13 6.38 32.23
C ASP A 263 10.32 7.35 31.05
N LEU A 264 9.92 6.96 29.83
CA LEU A 264 9.94 7.86 28.67
C LEU A 264 8.68 8.73 28.64
N PHE A 265 7.52 8.14 28.91
CA PHE A 265 6.22 8.79 28.93
C PHE A 265 5.63 8.81 30.33
N ILE A 266 4.70 9.73 30.59
CA ILE A 266 3.88 9.66 31.79
C ILE A 266 2.94 8.44 31.70
N THR A 267 2.81 7.69 32.79
CA THR A 267 2.04 6.43 32.79
C THR A 267 0.53 6.64 33.01
N GLN A 268 0.14 7.79 33.55
CA GLN A 268 -1.25 8.19 33.78
C GLN A 268 -1.60 9.41 32.94
N LYS A 269 -2.78 9.37 32.31
CA LYS A 269 -3.30 10.50 31.52
C LYS A 269 -3.49 11.71 32.43
N LEU A 270 -3.04 12.87 31.95
CA LEU A 270 -3.30 14.16 32.60
C LEU A 270 -4.82 14.35 32.75
N GLY A 271 -5.30 14.32 33.99
CA GLY A 271 -6.74 14.31 34.30
C GLY A 271 -7.45 15.54 33.73
N VAL A 272 -8.53 15.32 32.98
CA VAL A 272 -9.57 16.32 32.75
C VAL A 272 -10.32 16.44 34.06
N THR A 273 -10.04 17.47 34.86
CA THR A 273 -10.96 17.83 35.95
C THR A 273 -12.23 18.32 35.27
N GLU A 274 -13.29 17.50 35.29
CA GLU A 274 -14.63 17.99 35.03
C GLU A 274 -14.85 19.19 35.95
N ILE A 275 -15.08 20.36 35.36
CA ILE A 275 -15.56 21.52 36.10
C ILE A 275 -16.97 21.13 36.56
N VAL A 276 -17.07 20.59 37.78
CA VAL A 276 -18.34 20.47 38.48
C VAL A 276 -18.81 21.90 38.71
N THR A 277 -19.65 22.39 37.80
CA THR A 277 -20.42 23.60 38.00
C THR A 277 -21.32 23.37 39.21
N PRO A 278 -21.29 24.23 40.25
CA PRO A 278 -22.24 24.10 41.34
C PRO A 278 -23.62 24.42 40.78
N ARG A 279 -24.50 23.41 40.70
CA ARG A 279 -25.92 23.61 40.44
C ARG A 279 -26.49 24.52 41.53
N LEU A 280 -26.79 25.77 41.19
CA LEU A 280 -27.68 26.59 41.98
C LEU A 280 -29.08 25.94 41.96
N ALA A 281 -29.58 25.60 43.14
CA ALA A 281 -30.93 25.11 43.32
C ALA A 281 -31.95 26.18 42.88
N SER A 282 -32.86 25.79 41.99
CA SER A 282 -34.00 26.59 41.57
C SER A 282 -35.11 26.48 42.62
N TYR A 283 -35.40 27.58 43.32
CA TYR A 283 -36.56 27.68 44.19
C TYR A 283 -37.75 28.20 43.36
N SER A 284 -38.69 27.32 43.02
CA SER A 284 -40.00 27.71 42.53
C SER A 284 -40.89 28.07 43.71
N GLY A 285 -41.17 29.37 43.89
CA GLY A 285 -42.08 29.89 44.91
C GLY A 285 -43.11 30.83 44.29
N VAL A 286 -44.36 30.35 44.22
CA VAL A 286 -45.55 31.00 43.68
C VAL A 286 -45.91 32.26 44.46
N THR A 287 -46.11 33.40 43.78
CA THR A 287 -46.68 34.62 44.38
C THR A 287 -48.17 34.78 44.04
N LYS A 288 -48.99 35.01 45.08
CA LYS A 288 -50.37 35.52 44.99
C LYS A 288 -50.37 37.00 45.45
N VAL A 289 -51.04 37.86 44.68
CA VAL A 289 -51.45 39.27 44.94
C VAL A 289 -52.83 39.22 45.67
N PRO A 290 -53.36 40.17 46.50
CA PRO A 290 -53.46 41.67 46.34
C PRO A 290 -53.55 42.51 47.68
N PRO A 291 -54.06 43.79 47.77
CA PRO A 291 -53.93 45.05 47.00
C PRO A 291 -53.61 46.32 47.91
N PRO A 292 -54.08 47.60 47.69
CA PRO A 292 -53.21 48.76 47.42
C PRO A 292 -53.42 49.99 48.37
N VAL A 293 -52.87 51.18 47.99
CA VAL A 293 -53.07 52.60 48.45
C VAL A 293 -51.69 53.22 48.76
N GLY A 294 -51.25 54.42 48.32
CA GLY A 294 -51.80 55.54 47.53
C GLY A 294 -50.66 56.55 47.22
N GLU A 295 -50.93 57.48 46.31
CA GLU A 295 -50.12 58.63 45.81
C GLU A 295 -49.98 59.79 46.85
N PRO A 296 -49.16 60.88 46.67
CA PRO A 296 -49.02 61.69 45.43
C PRO A 296 -47.69 62.46 45.10
N ASN A 297 -47.61 62.87 43.82
CA ASN A 297 -47.08 64.10 43.16
C ASN A 297 -45.73 64.75 43.52
N GLU A 298 -44.88 65.02 42.50
CA GLU A 298 -44.79 66.34 41.82
C GLU A 298 -43.84 66.39 40.58
N THR A 299 -44.27 67.23 39.63
CA THR A 299 -43.77 67.72 38.32
C THR A 299 -42.31 68.26 38.29
N THR A 300 -41.54 68.26 37.17
CA THR A 300 -41.55 69.32 36.13
C THR A 300 -40.55 69.08 34.96
N LYS A 301 -41.08 69.15 33.73
CA LYS A 301 -40.64 69.64 32.39
C LYS A 301 -39.16 69.86 31.95
N ILE A 302 -38.96 69.54 30.66
CA ILE A 302 -37.84 69.64 29.68
C ILE A 302 -37.58 71.10 29.20
N PRO A 303 -36.51 71.49 28.43
CA PRO A 303 -36.31 71.15 26.99
C PRO A 303 -34.85 70.91 26.49
N GLU A 304 -34.75 70.35 25.28
CA GLU A 304 -33.56 70.12 24.41
C GLU A 304 -32.81 71.38 23.97
N ILE A 305 -31.49 71.26 23.72
CA ILE A 305 -30.75 72.07 22.71
C ILE A 305 -29.65 71.22 22.03
N LEU A 306 -29.64 71.28 20.68
CA LEU A 306 -28.62 70.83 19.72
C LEU A 306 -27.19 71.32 20.02
N GLN A 307 -26.16 70.51 19.71
CA GLN A 307 -24.98 71.01 18.99
C GLN A 307 -24.18 69.91 18.28
N ASN A 308 -23.89 70.18 17.00
CA ASN A 308 -23.05 69.43 16.06
C ASN A 308 -21.57 69.36 16.50
N ALA A 309 -20.85 68.29 16.12
CA ALA A 309 -19.48 68.36 15.58
C ALA A 309 -18.97 67.00 15.03
N SER A 310 -18.99 66.92 13.70
CA SER A 310 -17.97 66.43 12.74
C SER A 310 -16.85 65.46 13.12
N LEU A 311 -16.75 64.41 12.28
CA LEU A 311 -15.53 63.66 11.92
C LEU A 311 -14.46 64.55 11.24
N PRO A 312 -13.19 64.16 11.30
CA PRO A 312 -12.28 64.39 10.17
C PRO A 312 -11.66 63.09 9.61
N THR A 313 -11.59 63.12 8.28
CA THR A 313 -10.98 62.17 7.35
C THR A 313 -9.54 62.59 7.02
N SER A 314 -8.64 61.61 6.93
CA SER A 314 -7.42 61.50 6.08
C SER A 314 -6.20 62.41 6.31
N TYR A 315 -5.02 61.77 6.42
CA TYR A 315 -3.87 61.68 5.48
C TYR A 315 -2.64 61.21 6.30
N SER A 316 -1.82 60.23 5.90
CA SER A 316 -0.96 60.26 4.71
C SER A 316 -0.44 58.88 4.30
N THR A 317 -0.31 58.72 2.97
CA THR A 317 0.37 57.67 2.20
C THR A 317 1.71 58.19 1.71
N ILE A 318 2.82 57.42 1.82
CA ILE A 318 4.04 57.35 0.95
C ILE A 318 4.79 56.07 1.40
N ALA A 319 5.33 55.15 0.60
CA ALA A 319 5.34 54.88 -0.84
C ALA A 319 5.76 53.42 -1.06
N ALA A 320 5.28 52.84 -2.16
CA ALA A 320 5.81 51.62 -2.75
C ALA A 320 7.22 51.88 -3.31
N ILE A 321 8.17 51.00 -2.97
CA ILE A 321 9.47 50.93 -3.67
C ILE A 321 9.43 49.72 -4.60
N SER A 322 9.52 50.04 -5.88
CA SER A 322 9.71 49.11 -7.00
C SER A 322 11.20 48.83 -7.15
N TYR A 323 11.61 47.57 -7.10
CA TYR A 323 12.98 47.19 -7.47
C TYR A 323 13.06 47.00 -8.99
N LYS A 324 13.61 48.00 -9.67
CA LYS A 324 14.09 47.89 -11.06
C LYS A 324 15.47 47.23 -11.07
N ARG A 325 15.60 46.22 -11.96
CA ARG A 325 16.86 45.68 -12.48
C ARG A 325 17.64 46.74 -13.23
N GLU A 326 18.98 46.65 -13.18
CA GLU A 326 19.96 47.23 -14.10
C GLU A 326 21.23 46.31 -14.13
N PRO A 327 22.09 46.38 -15.17
CA PRO A 327 22.69 45.23 -15.85
C PRO A 327 24.14 44.83 -15.49
N THR A 328 24.56 43.72 -16.10
CA THR A 328 25.82 42.92 -16.08
C THR A 328 27.15 43.66 -16.27
N PRO A 329 28.27 42.99 -15.95
CA PRO A 329 29.48 43.02 -16.77
C PRO A 329 29.79 41.64 -17.42
N GLU A 330 30.18 41.67 -18.70
CA GLU A 330 30.80 40.59 -19.47
C GLU A 330 32.27 40.37 -19.05
N LEU A 331 32.78 39.13 -19.19
CA LEU A 331 34.12 38.81 -19.73
C LEU A 331 34.35 37.28 -19.80
N ASP A 332 34.20 36.76 -21.02
CA ASP A 332 35.12 35.94 -21.82
C ASP A 332 35.74 34.59 -21.37
N SER A 333 35.53 33.62 -22.27
CA SER A 333 36.36 32.50 -22.77
C SER A 333 37.15 31.55 -21.84
N SER A 334 36.87 30.25 -22.00
CA SER A 334 37.85 29.31 -22.57
C SER A 334 37.20 28.03 -23.09
N GLU A 335 37.79 27.55 -24.18
CA GLU A 335 37.40 26.48 -25.09
C GLU A 335 37.55 25.08 -24.46
N TRP A 336 36.71 24.13 -24.87
CA TRP A 336 37.26 22.87 -25.38
C TRP A 336 36.42 22.25 -26.49
N THR A 337 37.17 21.70 -27.42
CA THR A 337 36.82 21.30 -28.77
C THR A 337 36.58 19.78 -28.86
N THR A 338 35.74 19.44 -29.84
CA THR A 338 35.76 18.25 -30.73
C THR A 338 35.30 16.88 -30.24
N SER A 339 34.25 16.41 -30.94
CA SER A 339 34.10 15.10 -31.62
C SER A 339 33.89 13.86 -30.73
N SER A 340 33.00 12.90 -31.02
CA SER A 340 32.55 12.39 -32.32
C SER A 340 31.21 11.67 -32.21
N GLU A 341 30.55 11.57 -33.36
CA GLU A 341 29.33 10.84 -33.69
C GLU A 341 29.35 9.34 -33.34
N SER A 342 28.17 8.80 -33.04
CA SER A 342 27.70 7.57 -33.68
C SER A 342 26.17 7.50 -33.62
N ASP A 343 25.57 7.57 -34.80
CA ASP A 343 24.16 7.34 -35.11
C ASP A 343 23.65 5.98 -34.61
N TYR A 344 22.46 5.98 -34.01
CA TYR A 344 21.47 4.92 -34.19
C TYR A 344 20.09 5.56 -34.25
N ASP A 345 19.56 5.62 -35.48
CA ASP A 345 18.15 5.78 -35.80
C ASP A 345 17.34 4.63 -35.19
N ASP A 346 16.27 4.93 -34.46
CA ASP A 346 15.06 4.10 -34.51
C ASP A 346 13.81 4.90 -34.15
N HIS A 347 12.99 5.12 -35.19
CA HIS A 347 11.69 5.77 -35.11
C HIS A 347 10.65 4.82 -34.48
N LEU A 348 10.20 5.12 -33.26
CA LEU A 348 9.00 4.50 -32.67
C LEU A 348 7.75 5.37 -32.92
N PRO A 349 6.66 4.83 -33.50
CA PRO A 349 5.41 5.56 -33.68
C PRO A 349 4.58 5.63 -32.38
N HIS A 350 4.01 6.82 -32.17
CA HIS A 350 3.44 7.34 -30.93
C HIS A 350 1.99 6.89 -30.62
N GLU A 351 1.61 5.63 -30.93
CA GLU A 351 0.25 5.10 -30.67
C GLU A 351 0.16 3.94 -29.67
N ALA A 352 1.27 3.48 -29.07
CA ALA A 352 1.24 2.36 -28.14
C ALA A 352 0.95 2.74 -26.66
N VAL A 353 0.89 4.04 -26.33
CA VAL A 353 0.82 4.49 -24.91
C VAL A 353 -0.63 4.79 -24.45
N VAL A 354 -1.60 4.87 -25.36
CA VAL A 354 -3.00 5.20 -25.02
C VAL A 354 -3.91 3.96 -24.90
N ALA A 355 -3.52 2.81 -25.46
CA ALA A 355 -4.32 1.59 -25.42
C ALA A 355 -4.23 0.80 -24.08
N ALA A 356 -3.26 1.12 -23.22
CA ALA A 356 -3.00 0.36 -21.99
C ALA A 356 -3.81 0.83 -20.75
N MET A 357 -4.65 1.87 -20.86
CA MET A 357 -5.40 2.45 -19.73
C MET A 357 -6.91 2.19 -19.73
N ALA A 358 -7.43 1.36 -20.64
CA ALA A 358 -8.87 1.09 -20.73
C ALA A 358 -9.17 -0.42 -20.77
N SER A 359 -9.05 -1.11 -19.64
CA SER A 359 -9.91 -2.27 -19.32
C SER A 359 -9.56 -2.86 -17.96
N ASN A 360 -10.33 -2.52 -16.92
CA ASN A 360 -10.56 -3.42 -15.80
C ASN A 360 -11.88 -3.08 -15.10
N SER A 361 -12.92 -3.87 -15.39
CA SER A 361 -14.10 -4.08 -14.55
C SER A 361 -14.72 -5.42 -14.95
N PRO A 362 -14.94 -6.39 -14.03
CA PRO A 362 -15.50 -7.68 -14.38
C PRO A 362 -17.03 -7.63 -14.36
N SER A 363 -17.67 -7.84 -15.51
CA SER A 363 -19.12 -8.12 -15.58
C SER A 363 -19.33 -9.62 -15.73
N ILE A 364 -20.03 -10.22 -14.76
CA ILE A 364 -20.51 -11.60 -14.83
C ILE A 364 -21.60 -11.68 -15.92
N SER A 365 -21.35 -12.42 -17.00
CA SER A 365 -22.41 -12.85 -17.93
C SER A 365 -22.09 -14.17 -18.64
N SER A 366 -23.10 -15.04 -18.61
CA SER A 366 -23.34 -16.35 -19.24
C SER A 366 -22.24 -17.02 -20.09
N ARG A 367 -21.90 -18.26 -19.69
CA ARG A 367 -21.09 -19.22 -20.45
C ARG A 367 -21.79 -19.62 -21.76
N HIS A 368 -21.21 -19.24 -22.90
CA HIS A 368 -21.52 -19.86 -24.18
C HIS A 368 -20.53 -21.00 -24.43
N ILE A 369 -21.02 -22.24 -24.43
CA ILE A 369 -20.20 -23.44 -24.66
C ILE A 369 -20.03 -23.61 -26.17
N ASN A 370 -18.79 -23.59 -26.65
CA ASN A 370 -18.45 -23.91 -28.04
C ASN A 370 -18.44 -25.45 -28.21
N PRO A 371 -19.26 -26.03 -29.10
CA PRO A 371 -19.40 -27.48 -29.23
C PRO A 371 -18.21 -28.19 -29.89
N ASP A 372 -17.25 -27.49 -30.51
CA ASP A 372 -16.19 -28.10 -31.32
C ASP A 372 -14.84 -28.30 -30.59
N ILE A 373 -14.85 -28.51 -29.27
CA ILE A 373 -13.62 -28.80 -28.50
C ILE A 373 -13.52 -30.31 -28.21
N PRO A 374 -12.48 -31.01 -28.74
CA PRO A 374 -12.25 -32.43 -28.47
C PRO A 374 -12.05 -32.73 -26.98
N LEU A 375 -12.67 -33.82 -26.50
CA LEU A 375 -12.83 -34.18 -25.08
C LEU A 375 -11.50 -34.29 -24.28
N TRP A 376 -10.36 -34.51 -24.94
CA TRP A 376 -9.05 -34.62 -24.27
C TRP A 376 -8.51 -33.29 -23.73
N LYS A 377 -9.01 -32.13 -24.21
CA LYS A 377 -8.66 -30.81 -23.65
C LYS A 377 -9.41 -30.48 -22.35
N ARG A 378 -10.44 -31.25 -21.97
CA ARG A 378 -11.18 -31.02 -20.70
C ARG A 378 -10.49 -31.61 -19.48
N GLN A 379 -9.61 -32.60 -19.67
CA GLN A 379 -8.95 -33.30 -18.57
C GLN A 379 -7.77 -32.49 -17.97
N LEU A 380 -7.09 -31.67 -18.77
CA LEU A 380 -5.92 -30.90 -18.34
C LEU A 380 -6.24 -29.66 -17.50
N ASN A 381 -7.44 -29.08 -17.67
CA ASN A 381 -7.85 -27.91 -16.86
C ASN A 381 -8.25 -28.29 -15.42
N HIS A 382 -8.53 -29.57 -15.16
CA HIS A 382 -8.93 -30.03 -13.83
C HIS A 382 -7.73 -30.40 -12.94
N GLU A 383 -6.56 -30.71 -13.52
CA GLU A 383 -5.33 -31.01 -12.78
C GLU A 383 -4.51 -29.75 -12.41
N LEU A 384 -4.68 -28.65 -13.15
CA LEU A 384 -3.98 -27.38 -12.83
C LEU A 384 -4.65 -26.58 -11.69
N ASP A 385 -5.96 -26.75 -11.47
CA ASP A 385 -6.65 -26.12 -10.33
C ASP A 385 -6.40 -26.84 -8.99
N SER A 386 -6.02 -28.13 -9.01
CA SER A 386 -5.69 -28.87 -7.79
C SER A 386 -4.30 -28.54 -7.22
N PHE A 387 -3.42 -27.89 -7.98
CA PHE A 387 -2.07 -27.51 -7.53
C PHE A 387 -1.97 -26.06 -6.99
N ARG A 388 -3.07 -25.30 -6.97
CA ARG A 388 -3.15 -23.95 -6.37
C ARG A 388 -3.76 -23.92 -4.96
N CYS A 389 -4.05 -25.07 -4.38
CA CYS A 389 -4.55 -25.22 -3.00
C CYS A 389 -3.75 -26.29 -2.25
N CYS A 390 -2.45 -26.04 -2.07
CA CYS A 390 -1.60 -26.61 -1.03
C CYS A 390 -0.57 -25.55 -0.61
#